data_AF-A0A7S1U1H3-F1
#
_entry.id   AF-A0A7S1U1H3-F1
#
_cell.length_a   1.000
_cell.length_b   1.000
_cell.length_c   1.000
_cell.angle_alpha   90.00
_cell.angle_beta   90.00
_cell.angle_gamma   90.00
#
_symmetry.space_group_name_H-M   'P 1'
#
loop_
_entity.id
_entity.type
_entity.pdbx_description
1 polymer ?
#
loop_
_entity_poly.entity_id
_entity_poly.type
_entity_poly.pdbx_seq_one_letter_code
_entity_poly.pdbx_strand_id
1 'polypeptide(L)'
;MGYEAVVHTSMGDFTLELYVDEMPITASNFIDLAQTGFYNGMTFHRVIPNFMAQFGCPYSKDPNSRRAGTGGPDANTTYTNLGDGSTITRNRGGNIPDEFAAEISNKPGTLSMANTGQPNSGGSQFFINGKRTGLDGSAPPSQPKP
;
A
#
# COMPACT_ATOMS: atom_id res chain seq x y z
N MET A 1 5.94 -19.02 1.10
CA MET A 1 5.53 -19.19 -0.32
C MET A 1 5.17 -17.81 -0.84
N GLY A 2 5.73 -17.37 -1.98
CA GLY A 2 5.39 -16.05 -2.54
C GLY A 2 3.99 -16.05 -3.15
N TYR A 3 3.21 -15.00 -2.87
CA TYR A 3 1.93 -14.78 -3.55
C TYR A 3 2.16 -13.79 -4.71
N GLU A 4 1.50 -14.02 -5.83
CA GLU A 4 1.54 -13.11 -6.98
C GLU A 4 0.16 -12.52 -7.24
N ALA A 5 0.11 -11.23 -7.54
CA ALA A 5 -1.11 -10.54 -7.97
C ALA A 5 -0.87 -9.86 -9.32
N VAL A 6 -1.62 -10.27 -10.34
CA VAL A 6 -1.62 -9.59 -11.64
C VAL A 6 -2.60 -8.44 -11.59
N VAL A 7 -2.10 -7.23 -11.83
CA VAL A 7 -2.88 -6.00 -11.85
C VAL A 7 -3.14 -5.61 -13.29
N HIS A 8 -4.42 -5.68 -13.69
CA HIS A 8 -4.87 -5.24 -15.00
C HIS A 8 -5.18 -3.75 -14.99
N THR A 9 -4.62 -3.00 -15.94
CA THR A 9 -4.91 -1.56 -16.09
C THR A 9 -5.19 -1.19 -17.54
N SER A 10 -5.79 -0.02 -17.76
CA SER A 10 -6.00 0.51 -19.12
C SER A 10 -4.71 0.85 -19.86
N MET A 11 -3.56 0.90 -19.17
CA MET A 11 -2.25 1.19 -19.73
C MET A 11 -1.35 -0.04 -19.82
N GLY A 12 -1.88 -1.24 -19.58
CA GLY A 12 -1.16 -2.50 -19.57
C GLY A 12 -1.15 -3.16 -18.19
N ASP A 13 -0.64 -4.39 -18.17
CA ASP A 13 -0.66 -5.24 -17.00
C ASP A 13 0.70 -5.27 -16.32
N PHE A 14 0.71 -5.45 -15.00
CA PHE A 14 1.92 -5.70 -14.25
C PHE A 14 1.67 -6.68 -13.11
N THR A 15 2.72 -7.38 -12.68
CA THR A 15 2.64 -8.36 -11.59
C THR A 15 3.27 -7.79 -10.32
N LEU A 16 2.60 -8.00 -9.20
CA LEU A 16 3.09 -7.72 -7.86
C LEU A 16 3.47 -9.04 -7.19
N GLU A 17 4.69 -9.12 -6.66
CA GLU A 17 5.09 -10.19 -5.75
C GLU A 17 4.82 -9.73 -4.30
N LEU A 18 4.13 -10.58 -3.53
CA LEU A 18 3.67 -10.30 -2.18
C LEU A 18 4.39 -11.23 -1.20
N TYR A 19 5.16 -10.61 -0.31
CA TYR A 19 5.96 -11.27 0.72
C TYR A 19 5.11 -11.52 1.97
N VAL A 20 4.18 -12.47 1.90
CA VAL A 20 3.33 -12.86 3.04
C VAL A 20 4.16 -13.39 4.21
N ASP A 21 5.30 -14.03 3.93
CA ASP A 21 6.19 -14.55 4.98
C ASP A 21 6.86 -13.43 5.79
N GLU A 22 7.04 -12.24 5.20
CA GLU A 22 7.63 -11.07 5.87
C GLU A 22 6.57 -10.13 6.44
N MET A 23 5.56 -9.76 5.64
CA MET A 23 4.48 -8.82 5.97
C MET A 23 3.10 -9.50 5.91
N PRO A 24 2.84 -10.47 6.79
CA PRO A 24 1.66 -11.33 6.71
C PRO A 24 0.34 -10.57 6.84
N ILE A 25 0.20 -9.60 7.74
CA ILE A 25 -1.03 -8.81 7.95
C ILE A 25 -1.31 -7.93 6.73
N THR A 26 -0.30 -7.21 6.25
CA THR A 26 -0.38 -6.27 5.14
C THR A 26 -0.67 -6.96 3.82
N ALA A 27 0.10 -8.01 3.50
CA ALA A 27 -0.08 -8.76 2.27
C ALA A 27 -1.42 -9.49 2.25
N SER A 28 -1.84 -10.08 3.38
CA SER A 28 -3.15 -10.73 3.47
C SER A 28 -4.31 -9.75 3.31
N ASN A 29 -4.21 -8.56 3.90
CA ASN A 29 -5.19 -7.51 3.71
C ASN A 29 -5.31 -7.08 2.23
N PHE A 30 -4.18 -6.93 1.53
CA PHE A 30 -4.18 -6.60 0.12
C PHE A 30 -4.84 -7.71 -0.72
N ILE A 31 -4.49 -8.97 -0.47
CA ILE A 31 -5.06 -10.13 -1.16
C ILE A 31 -6.57 -10.20 -0.97
N ASP A 32 -7.05 -10.05 0.28
CA ASP A 32 -8.48 -10.04 0.60
C ASP A 32 -9.25 -8.94 -0.16
N LEU A 33 -8.71 -7.71 -0.16
CA LEU A 33 -9.31 -6.59 -0.90
C LEU A 33 -9.26 -6.82 -2.43
N ALA A 34 -8.19 -7.41 -2.95
CA ALA A 34 -8.10 -7.75 -4.37
C ALA A 34 -9.13 -8.81 -4.76
N GLN A 35 -9.28 -9.88 -3.97
CA GLN A 35 -10.21 -10.99 -4.24
C GLN A 35 -11.68 -10.56 -4.13
N THR A 36 -11.99 -9.60 -3.27
CA THR A 36 -13.33 -9.00 -3.16
C THR A 36 -13.63 -7.96 -4.24
N GLY A 37 -12.68 -7.68 -5.13
CA GLY A 37 -12.83 -6.71 -6.21
C GLY A 37 -12.82 -5.26 -5.75
N PHE A 38 -12.34 -4.98 -4.53
CA PHE A 38 -12.30 -3.63 -3.94
C PHE A 38 -11.61 -2.64 -4.88
N TYR A 39 -10.43 -3.02 -5.41
CA TYR A 39 -9.57 -2.20 -6.26
C TYR A 39 -10.13 -1.95 -7.68
N ASN A 40 -11.19 -2.64 -8.08
CA ASN A 40 -11.70 -2.54 -9.45
C ASN A 40 -12.23 -1.14 -9.77
N GLY A 41 -11.81 -0.61 -10.91
CA GLY A 41 -12.20 0.72 -11.41
C GLY A 41 -11.55 1.89 -10.67
N MET A 42 -10.63 1.65 -9.73
CA MET A 42 -9.86 2.71 -9.10
C MET A 42 -8.76 3.23 -10.03
N THR A 43 -8.43 4.52 -9.89
CA THR A 43 -7.32 5.15 -10.61
C THR A 43 -6.10 5.35 -9.72
N PHE A 44 -4.93 5.46 -10.35
CA PHE A 44 -3.74 6.05 -9.73
C PHE A 44 -3.97 7.55 -9.54
N HIS A 45 -4.45 7.93 -8.37
CA HIS A 45 -4.87 9.30 -8.08
C HIS A 45 -3.69 10.25 -7.84
N ARG A 46 -2.48 9.72 -7.65
CA ARG A 46 -1.28 10.52 -7.50
C ARG A 46 -0.11 9.82 -8.16
N VAL A 47 0.44 10.42 -9.21
CA VAL A 47 1.63 9.92 -9.91
C VAL A 47 2.65 11.04 -9.98
N ILE A 48 3.82 10.82 -9.39
CA ILE A 48 4.95 11.73 -9.47
C ILE A 48 6.05 10.99 -10.23
N PRO A 49 6.38 11.42 -11.46
CA PRO A 49 7.44 10.81 -12.26
C PRO A 49 8.74 10.65 -11.47
N ASN A 50 9.37 9.48 -11.61
CA ASN A 50 10.61 9.13 -10.92
C ASN A 50 10.53 9.13 -9.39
N PHE A 51 9.34 9.13 -8.79
CA PHE A 51 9.21 9.08 -7.34
C PHE A 51 8.24 7.99 -6.92
N MET A 52 6.95 8.15 -7.22
CA MET A 52 5.96 7.16 -6.81
C MET A 52 4.68 7.25 -7.63
N ALA A 53 3.95 6.13 -7.69
CA ALA A 53 2.59 6.07 -8.17
C ALA A 53 1.70 5.48 -7.07
N GLN A 54 0.73 6.25 -6.58
CA GLN A 54 -0.15 5.88 -5.47
C GLN A 54 -1.55 5.50 -5.96
N PHE A 55 -2.09 4.42 -5.39
CA PHE A 55 -3.40 3.87 -5.70
C PHE A 55 -4.09 3.29 -4.45
N GLY A 56 -5.27 2.69 -4.62
CA GLY A 56 -5.96 1.97 -3.55
C GLY A 56 -6.92 2.83 -2.70
N CYS A 57 -7.29 4.02 -3.20
CA CYS A 57 -8.30 4.86 -2.58
C CYS A 57 -9.65 4.68 -3.29
N PRO A 58 -10.74 4.26 -2.62
CA PRO A 58 -12.05 4.05 -3.27
C PRO A 58 -12.65 5.32 -3.86
N TYR A 59 -12.34 6.50 -3.30
CA TYR A 59 -12.76 7.77 -3.89
C TYR A 59 -12.09 8.07 -5.25
N SER A 60 -11.01 7.37 -5.63
CA SER A 60 -10.38 7.55 -6.94
C SER A 60 -11.08 6.84 -8.09
N LYS A 61 -12.18 6.12 -7.81
CA LYS A 61 -13.11 5.64 -8.86
C LYS A 61 -13.70 6.80 -9.66
N ASP A 62 -13.90 7.94 -9.02
CA ASP A 62 -14.10 9.22 -9.69
C ASP A 62 -12.74 9.93 -9.83
N PRO A 63 -12.20 10.08 -11.05
CA PRO A 63 -10.91 10.73 -11.28
C PRO A 63 -10.89 12.21 -10.88
N ASN A 64 -12.06 12.86 -10.74
CA ASN A 64 -12.17 14.27 -10.33
C ASN A 64 -12.47 14.43 -8.84
N SER A 65 -12.51 13.33 -8.08
CA SER A 65 -12.83 13.38 -6.66
C SER A 65 -11.74 14.10 -5.87
N ARG A 66 -12.11 15.22 -5.27
CA ARG A 66 -11.25 15.96 -4.32
C ARG A 66 -10.94 15.18 -3.03
N ARG A 67 -11.57 14.01 -2.85
CA ARG A 67 -11.37 13.12 -1.69
C ARG A 67 -10.39 11.98 -1.98
N ALA A 68 -9.91 11.86 -3.22
CA ALA A 68 -8.89 10.87 -3.55
C ALA A 68 -7.66 11.03 -2.63
N GLY A 69 -7.16 9.91 -2.08
CA GLY A 69 -6.10 9.88 -1.08
C GLY A 69 -6.58 9.82 0.38
N THR A 70 -7.88 9.97 0.65
CA THR A 70 -8.44 9.94 2.03
C THR A 70 -9.37 8.75 2.30
N GLY A 71 -9.59 7.89 1.30
CA GLY A 71 -10.46 6.72 1.41
C GLY A 71 -9.73 5.47 1.88
N GLY A 72 -10.50 4.52 2.40
CA GLY A 72 -10.03 3.22 2.86
C GLY A 72 -11.15 2.17 2.72
N PRO A 73 -10.89 0.92 3.12
CA PRO A 73 -11.89 -0.14 3.10
C PRO A 73 -12.93 0.05 4.21
N ASP A 74 -14.03 -0.72 4.14
CA ASP A 74 -15.11 -0.61 5.12
C ASP A 74 -14.65 -1.00 6.53
N ALA A 75 -15.14 -0.22 7.51
CA ALA A 75 -14.85 -0.40 8.91
C ALA A 75 -15.39 -1.74 9.45
N ASN A 76 -14.68 -2.33 10.41
CA ASN A 76 -15.07 -3.57 11.11
C ASN A 76 -15.23 -4.80 10.19
N THR A 77 -14.68 -4.76 8.99
CA THR A 77 -14.54 -5.95 8.14
C THR A 77 -13.34 -6.78 8.60
N THR A 78 -13.38 -8.09 8.36
CA THR A 78 -12.33 -9.02 8.78
C THR A 78 -11.68 -9.71 7.59
N TYR A 79 -10.43 -10.12 7.75
CA TYR A 79 -9.71 -10.97 6.81
C TYR A 79 -8.83 -11.96 7.57
N THR A 80 -8.40 -13.02 6.89
CA THR A 80 -7.50 -14.03 7.45
C THR A 80 -6.06 -13.60 7.26
N ASN A 81 -5.28 -13.58 8.35
CA ASN A 81 -3.84 -13.47 8.31
C ASN A 81 -3.24 -14.78 7.77
N LEU A 82 -2.65 -14.74 6.59
CA LEU A 82 -2.06 -15.91 5.93
C LEU A 82 -0.75 -16.39 6.58
N GLY A 83 -0.13 -15.60 7.46
CA GLY A 83 1.07 -15.99 8.18
C GLY A 83 0.82 -16.99 9.32
N ASP A 84 -0.27 -16.80 10.08
CA ASP A 84 -0.59 -17.61 11.27
C ASP A 84 -2.03 -18.15 11.31
N GLY A 85 -2.86 -17.81 10.32
CA GLY A 85 -4.27 -18.19 10.24
C GLY A 85 -5.21 -17.38 11.14
N SER A 86 -4.71 -16.39 11.88
CA SER A 86 -5.53 -15.56 12.75
C SER A 86 -6.51 -14.68 11.95
N THR A 87 -7.60 -14.25 12.59
CA THR A 87 -8.54 -13.28 11.98
C THR A 87 -8.18 -11.89 12.44
N ILE A 88 -8.01 -10.97 11.49
CA ILE A 88 -7.72 -9.56 11.76
C ILE A 88 -8.94 -8.72 11.39
N THR A 89 -9.31 -7.79 12.28
CA THR A 89 -10.40 -6.83 12.06
C THR A 89 -9.84 -5.48 11.68
N ARG A 90 -10.29 -4.94 10.54
CA ARG A 90 -10.03 -3.54 10.17
C ARG A 90 -10.74 -2.62 11.15
N ASN A 91 -10.04 -1.63 11.70
CA ASN A 91 -10.58 -0.75 12.71
C ASN A 91 -11.70 0.16 12.16
N ARG A 92 -12.18 1.12 12.98
CA ARG A 92 -13.25 2.05 12.58
C ARG A 92 -12.92 2.89 11.32
N GLY A 93 -11.64 3.08 11.00
CA GLY A 93 -11.17 3.77 9.80
C GLY A 93 -10.85 2.84 8.63
N GLY A 94 -11.12 1.53 8.75
CA GLY A 94 -10.69 0.54 7.76
C GLY A 94 -9.19 0.24 7.82
N ASN A 95 -8.51 0.60 8.91
CA ASN A 95 -7.05 0.44 9.03
C ASN A 95 -6.68 -0.88 9.70
N ILE A 96 -5.47 -1.34 9.41
CA ILE A 96 -4.89 -2.57 9.95
C ILE A 96 -3.74 -2.24 10.93
N PRO A 97 -3.35 -3.20 11.80
CA PRO A 97 -2.14 -3.05 12.62
C PRO A 97 -0.89 -2.83 11.76
N ASP A 98 0.03 -1.99 12.22
CA ASP A 98 1.31 -1.79 11.54
C ASP A 98 2.20 -3.04 11.66
N GLU A 99 2.90 -3.35 10.55
CA GLU A 99 3.97 -4.34 10.54
C GLU A 99 5.30 -3.66 10.26
N PHE A 100 6.27 -3.91 11.13
CA PHE A 100 7.64 -3.40 10.96
C PHE A 100 8.55 -4.57 10.56
N ALA A 101 8.83 -4.71 9.26
CA ALA A 101 9.97 -5.52 8.83
C ALA A 101 11.23 -4.67 8.88
N ALA A 102 12.31 -5.26 9.39
CA ALA A 102 13.58 -4.58 9.58
C ALA A 102 14.28 -4.18 8.26
N GLU A 103 13.91 -4.76 7.11
CA GLU A 103 14.71 -4.66 5.88
C GLU A 103 13.94 -4.49 4.55
N ILE A 104 12.72 -3.94 4.54
CA ILE A 104 12.06 -3.64 3.26
C ILE A 104 12.58 -2.32 2.69
N SER A 105 13.58 -2.42 1.83
CA SER A 105 14.22 -1.30 1.14
C SER A 105 13.28 -0.63 0.13
N ASN A 106 13.25 0.71 0.08
CA ASN A 106 12.49 1.52 -0.89
C ASN A 106 13.09 1.49 -2.30
N LYS A 107 13.49 0.31 -2.79
CA LYS A 107 14.06 0.16 -4.12
C LYS A 107 13.00 0.48 -5.18
N PRO A 108 13.41 1.04 -6.33
CA PRO A 108 12.51 1.19 -7.47
C PRO A 108 11.82 -0.14 -7.81
N GLY A 109 10.51 -0.11 -7.98
CA GLY A 109 9.67 -1.29 -8.24
C GLY A 109 9.07 -1.94 -7.00
N THR A 110 9.42 -1.51 -5.77
CA THR A 110 8.77 -2.05 -4.58
C THR A 110 7.39 -1.43 -4.33
N LEU A 111 6.49 -2.24 -3.77
CA LEU A 111 5.17 -1.83 -3.30
C LEU A 111 5.24 -1.52 -1.80
N SER A 112 4.75 -0.36 -1.39
CA SER A 112 4.74 0.05 0.01
C SER A 112 3.36 0.56 0.42
N MET A 113 2.94 0.23 1.64
CA MET A 113 1.66 0.69 2.16
C MET A 113 1.72 2.19 2.49
N ALA A 114 0.70 2.94 2.06
CA ALA A 114 0.53 4.33 2.46
C ALA A 114 -0.16 4.39 3.83
N ASN A 115 0.41 5.19 4.73
CA ASN A 115 -0.12 5.47 6.05
C ASN A 115 -0.10 7.01 6.29
N THR A 116 -0.76 7.48 7.35
CA THR A 116 -0.84 8.92 7.67
C THR A 116 0.29 9.40 8.59
N GLY A 117 1.29 8.54 8.85
CA GLY A 117 2.32 8.76 9.87
C GLY A 117 1.84 8.54 11.32
N GLN A 118 0.57 8.17 11.50
CA GLN A 118 0.04 7.71 12.79
C GLN A 118 0.08 6.18 12.87
N PRO A 119 0.28 5.59 14.05
CA PRO A 119 0.22 4.14 14.23
C PRO A 119 -1.11 3.55 13.74
N ASN A 120 -1.06 2.41 13.05
CA ASN A 120 -2.22 1.66 12.57
C ASN A 120 -3.13 2.48 11.65
N SER A 121 -2.54 3.25 10.75
CA SER A 121 -3.25 4.09 9.77
C SER A 121 -3.15 3.59 8.33
N GLY A 122 -2.40 2.51 8.11
CA GLY A 122 -2.39 1.77 6.85
C GLY A 122 -3.72 1.03 6.65
N GLY A 123 -4.25 1.05 5.43
CA GLY A 123 -5.56 0.45 5.12
C GLY A 123 -5.54 -0.23 3.77
N SER A 124 -5.95 0.48 2.73
CA SER A 124 -5.99 -0.05 1.36
C SER A 124 -5.12 0.71 0.36
N GLN A 125 -4.50 1.81 0.78
CA GLN A 125 -3.70 2.66 -0.10
C GLN A 125 -2.25 2.20 -0.14
N PHE A 126 -1.68 2.16 -1.34
CA PHE A 126 -0.30 1.73 -1.58
C PHE A 126 0.38 2.67 -2.58
N PHE A 127 1.70 2.72 -2.55
CA PHE A 127 2.51 3.37 -3.56
C PHE A 127 3.55 2.42 -4.14
N ILE A 128 3.73 2.50 -5.46
CA ILE A 128 4.81 1.84 -6.20
C ILE A 128 5.96 2.82 -6.27
N ASN A 129 7.12 2.43 -5.74
CA ASN A 129 8.32 3.25 -5.78
C ASN A 129 8.86 3.36 -7.21
N GLY A 130 8.92 4.58 -7.73
CA GLY A 130 9.56 4.86 -9.01
C GLY A 130 11.08 4.85 -8.88
N LYS A 131 11.78 4.81 -10.01
CA LYS A 131 13.23 4.99 -10.05
C LYS A 131 13.58 6.44 -9.73
N ARG A 132 13.78 6.74 -8.44
CA ARG A 132 14.40 8.00 -8.03
C ARG A 132 15.90 7.81 -7.96
N THR A 133 16.64 8.60 -8.71
CA THR A 133 18.05 8.88 -8.42
C THR A 133 18.10 9.63 -7.09
N GLY A 134 18.24 8.91 -5.96
CA GLY A 134 18.50 9.52 -4.64
C GLY A 134 17.36 9.45 -3.61
N LEU A 135 16.83 8.27 -3.31
CA LEU A 135 16.13 7.99 -2.04
C LEU A 135 16.72 6.75 -1.36
N ASP A 136 18.04 6.65 -1.35
CA ASP A 136 18.72 5.93 -0.28
C ASP A 136 18.59 6.80 0.97
N GLY A 137 18.06 6.22 2.05
CA GLY A 137 17.84 6.87 3.33
C GLY A 137 19.13 7.22 4.07
N SER A 138 20.04 7.99 3.47
CA SER A 138 21.03 8.76 4.20
C SER A 138 20.60 10.22 4.21
N ALA A 139 19.72 10.58 5.15
CA ALA A 139 19.85 11.92 5.70
C ALA A 139 21.22 11.95 6.41
N PRO A 140 22.21 12.75 5.97
CA PRO A 140 23.34 13.03 6.84
C PRO A 140 22.80 13.68 8.12
N PRO A 141 23.36 13.38 9.31
CA PRO A 141 22.94 14.01 10.56
C PRO A 141 22.94 15.52 10.36
N SER A 142 21.84 16.16 10.75
CA SER A 142 21.63 17.60 10.65
C SER A 142 22.87 18.36 11.13
N GLN A 143 23.65 18.90 10.21
CA GLN A 143 24.67 19.88 10.54
C GLN A 143 23.95 21.16 10.98
N PRO A 144 24.37 21.81 12.09
CA PRO A 144 23.74 23.04 12.54
C PRO A 144 23.96 24.13 11.49
N LYS A 145 22.86 24.79 11.13
CA LYS A 145 22.87 25.91 10.19
C LYS A 145 23.61 27.11 10.83
N PRO A 146 24.46 27.84 10.08
CA PRO A 146 25.11 29.06 10.58
C PRO A 146 24.11 30.18 10.85
#